data_AF-A0A098YPL1-F1
#
_entry.id   AF-A0A098YPL1-F1
#
_cell.length_a   1.000
_cell.length_b   1.000
_cell.length_c   1.000
_cell.angle_alpha   90.00
_cell.angle_beta   90.00
_cell.angle_gamma   90.00
#
_symmetry.space_group_name_H-M   'P 1'
#
loop_
_entity.id
_entity.type
_entity.pdbx_description
1 polymer ?
#
loop_
_entity_poly.entity_id
_entity_poly.type
_entity_poly.pdbx_seq_one_letter_code
_entity_poly.pdbx_strand_id
1 'polypeptide(L)'
;MTKLKLIMILLPVVFMLHEYEEIIMFRHWLDRNRDELKRRFPQFGQFLARRGHFDYSTATFAIGTVHEFILISLISFCAVWLDAYQWWFAAFAGYSLHLIVHLAQWAIYRKYIPVIITTILTLPYCVYAFVELAKTSILSPLQMFLWSVVGIILTVLSLLSAFFVMSKFQQWQDRH
;
A
#
# COMPACT_ATOMS: atom_id res chain seq x y z
N MET A 1 -19.20 14.73 13.00
CA MET A 1 -18.08 15.08 12.10
C MET A 1 -16.71 14.85 12.72
N THR A 2 -16.45 15.25 13.97
CA THR A 2 -15.15 15.04 14.63
C THR A 2 -14.67 13.58 14.62
N LYS A 3 -15.56 12.62 14.91
CA LYS A 3 -15.24 11.18 14.87
C LYS A 3 -14.76 10.71 13.49
N LEU A 4 -15.47 11.08 12.42
CA LEU A 4 -15.10 10.72 11.05
C LEU A 4 -13.73 11.33 10.68
N LYS A 5 -13.51 12.61 11.00
CA LYS A 5 -12.23 13.29 10.77
C LYS A 5 -11.06 12.60 11.51
N LEU A 6 -11.29 12.10 12.73
CA LEU A 6 -10.29 11.31 13.47
C LEU A 6 -9.98 9.97 12.80
N ILE A 7 -11.00 9.25 12.34
CA ILE A 7 -10.82 8.02 11.55
C ILE A 7 -10.00 8.33 10.31
N MET A 8 -10.33 9.42 9.60
CA MET A 8 -9.62 9.80 8.38
C MET A 8 -8.13 10.09 8.61
N ILE A 9 -7.79 10.82 9.67
CA ILE A 9 -6.40 11.14 10.06
C ILE A 9 -5.65 9.89 10.54
N LEU A 10 -6.35 8.83 10.97
CA LEU A 10 -5.71 7.58 11.38
C LEU A 10 -5.21 6.75 10.18
N LEU A 11 -5.69 7.01 8.96
CA LEU A 11 -5.32 6.26 7.77
C LEU A 11 -3.80 6.16 7.53
N PRO A 12 -3.00 7.25 7.59
CA PRO A 12 -1.55 7.16 7.42
C PRO A 12 -0.86 6.36 8.51
N VAL A 13 -1.38 6.38 9.74
CA VAL A 13 -0.83 5.58 10.85
C VAL A 13 -1.07 4.10 10.60
N VAL A 14 -2.28 3.73 10.19
CA VAL A 14 -2.64 2.35 9.85
C VAL A 14 -1.85 1.85 8.64
N PHE A 15 -1.69 2.70 7.62
CA PHE A 15 -0.83 2.44 6.48
C PHE A 15 0.60 2.14 6.93
N MET A 16 1.21 3.00 7.74
CA MET A 16 2.60 2.81 8.16
C MET A 16 2.81 1.57 9.03
N LEU A 17 1.85 1.25 9.92
CA LEU A 17 1.89 0.00 10.70
C LEU A 17 1.90 -1.24 9.79
N HIS A 18 1.14 -1.22 8.70
CA HIS A 18 1.15 -2.28 7.70
C HIS A 18 2.48 -2.37 6.95
N GLU A 19 2.98 -1.25 6.48
CA GLU A 19 4.21 -1.21 5.68
C GLU A 19 5.47 -1.55 6.51
N TYR A 20 5.45 -1.33 7.84
CA TYR A 20 6.57 -1.75 8.69
C TYR A 20 6.81 -3.26 8.63
N GLU A 21 5.77 -4.08 8.56
CA GLU A 21 5.96 -5.53 8.38
C GLU A 21 6.67 -5.82 7.05
N GLU A 22 6.29 -5.11 5.98
CA GLU A 22 6.96 -5.24 4.68
C GLU A 22 8.43 -4.85 4.77
N ILE A 23 8.74 -3.63 5.21
CA ILE A 23 10.11 -3.11 5.25
C ILE A 23 11.03 -4.04 6.06
N ILE A 24 10.56 -4.48 7.23
CA ILE A 24 11.38 -5.29 8.15
C ILE A 24 11.57 -6.71 7.59
N MET A 25 10.52 -7.33 7.04
CA MET A 25 10.53 -8.76 6.73
C MET A 25 10.89 -9.06 5.28
N PHE A 26 10.68 -8.12 4.34
CA PHE A 26 10.72 -8.39 2.91
C PHE A 26 12.06 -8.96 2.45
N ARG A 27 13.18 -8.34 2.83
CA ARG A 27 14.51 -8.79 2.39
C ARG A 27 14.81 -10.21 2.88
N HIS A 28 14.64 -10.43 4.18
CA HIS A 28 14.90 -11.73 4.81
C HIS A 28 13.99 -12.83 4.26
N TRP A 29 12.71 -12.51 4.04
CA TRP A 29 11.76 -13.43 3.43
C TRP A 29 12.15 -13.78 2.00
N LEU A 30 12.53 -12.77 1.20
CA LEU A 30 12.91 -12.96 -0.20
C LEU A 30 14.13 -13.86 -0.32
N ASP A 31 15.16 -13.66 0.51
CA ASP A 31 16.38 -14.46 0.48
C ASP A 31 16.12 -15.93 0.86
N ARG A 32 15.19 -16.20 1.78
CA ARG A 32 14.81 -17.58 2.14
C ARG A 32 13.89 -18.27 1.14
N ASN A 33 13.10 -17.51 0.39
CA ASN A 33 12.04 -18.05 -0.48
C ASN A 33 12.32 -17.87 -1.98
N ARG A 34 13.45 -17.25 -2.35
CA ARG A 34 13.84 -16.91 -3.74
C ARG A 34 13.70 -18.08 -4.71
N ASP A 35 14.27 -19.23 -4.37
CA ASP A 35 14.31 -20.38 -5.27
C ASP A 35 12.93 -21.00 -5.45
N GLU A 36 12.15 -21.06 -4.36
CA GLU A 36 10.76 -21.48 -4.43
C GLU A 36 9.91 -20.52 -5.27
N LEU A 37 10.08 -19.20 -5.11
CA LEU A 37 9.37 -18.20 -5.90
C LEU A 37 9.69 -18.34 -7.38
N LYS A 38 10.98 -18.51 -7.75
CA LYS A 38 11.38 -18.75 -9.14
C LYS A 38 10.77 -20.04 -9.71
N ARG A 39 10.65 -21.10 -8.90
CA ARG A 39 10.08 -22.38 -9.31
C ARG A 39 8.56 -22.35 -9.46
N ARG A 40 7.85 -21.77 -8.48
CA ARG A 40 6.37 -21.76 -8.43
C ARG A 40 5.76 -20.64 -9.28
N PHE A 41 6.46 -19.50 -9.40
CA PHE A 41 6.01 -18.31 -10.13
C PHE A 41 7.10 -17.82 -11.08
N PRO A 42 7.46 -18.60 -12.12
CA PRO A 42 8.59 -18.31 -12.99
C PRO A 42 8.48 -16.95 -13.70
N GLN A 43 7.28 -16.51 -14.05
CA GLN A 43 7.05 -15.19 -14.65
C GLN A 43 7.37 -14.04 -13.66
N PHE A 44 6.94 -14.18 -12.40
CA PHE A 44 7.24 -13.20 -11.35
C PHE A 44 8.73 -13.19 -11.00
N GLY A 45 9.34 -14.38 -10.89
CA GLY A 45 10.79 -14.51 -10.69
C GLY A 45 11.59 -13.87 -11.82
N GLN A 46 11.17 -14.05 -13.08
CA GLN A 46 11.82 -13.37 -14.22
C GLN A 46 11.63 -11.85 -14.17
N PHE A 47 10.45 -11.36 -13.80
CA PHE A 47 10.20 -9.93 -13.66
C PHE A 47 11.12 -9.29 -12.62
N LEU A 48 11.19 -9.88 -11.41
CA LEU A 48 12.06 -9.39 -10.34
C LEU A 48 13.54 -9.44 -10.73
N ALA A 49 13.97 -10.50 -11.43
CA ALA A 49 15.35 -10.66 -11.88
C ALA A 49 15.73 -9.64 -12.96
N ARG A 50 14.87 -9.47 -13.99
CA ARG A 50 15.13 -8.52 -15.09
C ARG A 50 15.21 -7.07 -14.63
N ARG A 51 14.48 -6.72 -13.57
CA ARG A 51 14.44 -5.35 -13.03
C ARG A 51 15.41 -5.12 -11.87
N GLY A 52 16.16 -6.14 -11.45
CA GLY A 52 17.05 -6.06 -10.27
C GLY A 52 16.31 -5.88 -8.94
N HIS A 53 14.99 -6.07 -8.91
CA HIS A 53 14.18 -5.89 -7.68
C HIS A 53 14.53 -6.92 -6.60
N PHE A 54 15.09 -8.06 -7.01
CA PHE A 54 15.65 -9.05 -6.08
C PHE A 54 16.82 -8.54 -5.24
N ASP A 55 17.48 -7.47 -5.71
CA ASP A 55 18.69 -6.94 -5.12
C ASP A 55 18.41 -5.65 -4.34
N TYR A 56 17.14 -5.23 -4.29
CA TYR A 56 16.73 -4.08 -3.49
C TYR A 56 17.06 -4.28 -2.02
N SER A 57 17.73 -3.29 -1.46
CA SER A 57 18.02 -3.23 -0.03
C SER A 57 16.77 -2.87 0.76
N THR A 58 16.78 -3.14 2.07
CA THR A 58 15.73 -2.66 2.98
C THR A 58 15.61 -1.13 2.93
N ALA A 59 16.72 -0.41 2.74
CA ALA A 59 16.70 1.05 2.58
C ALA A 59 15.96 1.47 1.29
N THR A 60 16.20 0.77 0.18
CA THR A 60 15.50 1.01 -1.10
C THR A 60 13.99 0.80 -0.94
N PHE A 61 13.56 -0.27 -0.27
CA PHE A 61 12.14 -0.47 0.05
C PHE A 61 11.58 0.64 0.95
N ALA A 62 12.32 1.03 1.98
CA ALA A 62 11.90 2.12 2.86
C ALA A 62 11.70 3.44 2.11
N ILE A 63 12.50 3.74 1.07
CA ILE A 63 12.30 4.92 0.21
C ILE A 63 10.97 4.84 -0.54
N GLY A 64 10.61 3.68 -1.09
CA GLY A 64 9.31 3.46 -1.72
C GLY A 64 8.15 3.67 -0.75
N THR A 65 8.23 3.07 0.44
CA THR A 65 7.20 3.26 1.47
C THR A 65 7.11 4.71 1.92
N VAL A 66 8.24 5.43 2.09
CA VAL A 66 8.22 6.85 2.47
C VAL A 66 7.51 7.69 1.41
N HIS A 67 7.72 7.41 0.12
CA HIS A 67 7.03 8.08 -0.98
C HIS A 67 5.50 7.94 -0.84
N GLU A 68 5.00 6.71 -0.67
CA GLU A 68 3.56 6.46 -0.49
C GLU A 68 3.02 7.04 0.82
N PHE A 69 3.80 6.95 1.90
CA PHE A 69 3.43 7.49 3.21
C PHE A 69 3.23 9.01 3.17
N ILE A 70 4.11 9.75 2.49
CA ILE A 70 3.96 11.20 2.31
C ILE A 70 2.67 11.50 1.55
N LEU A 71 2.40 10.78 0.45
CA LEU A 71 1.21 11.01 -0.37
C LEU A 71 -0.08 10.74 0.41
N ILE A 72 -0.20 9.59 1.07
CA ILE A 72 -1.41 9.25 1.83
C ILE A 72 -1.61 10.19 3.02
N SER A 73 -0.52 10.65 3.66
CA SER A 73 -0.56 11.64 4.74
C SER A 73 -1.06 13.00 4.27
N LEU A 74 -0.50 13.51 3.16
CA LEU A 74 -0.90 14.78 2.58
C LEU A 74 -2.36 14.75 2.12
N ILE A 75 -2.77 13.70 1.40
CA ILE A 75 -4.16 13.55 0.96
C ILE A 75 -5.10 13.49 2.16
N SER A 76 -4.76 12.72 3.20
CA SER A 76 -5.61 12.58 4.39
C SER A 76 -5.74 13.89 5.17
N PHE A 77 -4.64 14.59 5.39
CA PHE A 77 -4.63 15.87 6.09
C PHE A 77 -5.39 16.94 5.31
N CYS A 78 -5.08 17.12 4.02
CA CYS A 78 -5.74 18.10 3.16
C CYS A 78 -7.23 17.82 3.01
N ALA A 79 -7.63 16.55 2.87
CA ALA A 79 -9.03 16.17 2.78
C ALA A 79 -9.82 16.52 4.05
N VAL A 80 -9.21 16.37 5.23
CA VAL A 80 -9.86 16.74 6.50
C VAL A 80 -9.90 18.26 6.70
N TRP A 81 -8.83 18.96 6.31
CA TRP A 81 -8.70 20.41 6.43
C TRP A 81 -9.67 21.16 5.49
N LEU A 82 -9.82 20.67 4.26
CA LEU A 82 -10.64 21.27 3.21
C LEU A 82 -12.05 20.66 3.09
N ASP A 83 -12.41 19.75 4.01
CA ASP A 83 -13.67 18.98 3.95
C ASP A 83 -13.88 18.26 2.59
N ALA A 84 -12.78 17.81 1.98
CA ALA A 84 -12.77 17.16 0.67
C ALA A 84 -12.75 15.62 0.80
N TYR A 85 -13.79 15.07 1.43
CA TYR A 85 -13.93 13.65 1.79
C TYR A 85 -13.74 12.65 0.64
N GLN A 86 -14.05 13.06 -0.58
CA GLN A 86 -13.88 12.25 -1.79
C GLN A 86 -12.42 11.90 -2.09
N TRP A 87 -11.49 12.82 -1.81
CA TRP A 87 -10.06 12.58 -2.01
C TRP A 87 -9.51 11.61 -0.96
N TRP A 88 -9.97 11.74 0.28
CA TRP A 88 -9.68 10.76 1.31
C TRP A 88 -10.23 9.39 0.93
N PHE A 89 -11.46 9.32 0.43
CA PHE A 89 -12.07 8.06 0.01
C PHE A 89 -11.31 7.40 -1.15
N ALA A 90 -10.80 8.19 -2.10
CA ALA A 90 -9.96 7.69 -3.18
C ALA A 90 -8.67 7.04 -2.65
N ALA A 91 -7.95 7.71 -1.75
CA ALA A 91 -6.75 7.15 -1.12
C ALA A 91 -7.08 5.91 -0.28
N PHE A 92 -8.18 5.96 0.49
CA PHE A 92 -8.69 4.85 1.27
C PHE A 92 -9.05 3.62 0.40
N ALA A 93 -9.69 3.83 -0.74
CA ALA A 93 -10.02 2.76 -1.68
C ALA A 93 -8.75 2.12 -2.30
N GLY A 94 -7.77 2.95 -2.65
CA GLY A 94 -6.44 2.49 -3.09
C GLY A 94 -5.76 1.60 -2.05
N TYR A 95 -5.68 2.08 -0.81
CA TYR A 95 -5.13 1.31 0.31
C TYR A 95 -5.92 0.01 0.59
N SER A 96 -7.25 0.07 0.54
CA SER A 96 -8.09 -1.12 0.75
C SER A 96 -7.86 -2.17 -0.34
N LEU A 97 -7.70 -1.75 -1.59
CA LEU A 97 -7.36 -2.68 -2.69
C LEU A 97 -5.96 -3.28 -2.50
N HIS A 98 -4.98 -2.48 -2.06
CA HIS A 98 -3.63 -2.96 -1.73
C HIS A 98 -3.66 -4.11 -0.71
N LEU A 99 -4.43 -3.96 0.38
CA LEU A 99 -4.64 -5.04 1.36
C LEU A 99 -5.28 -6.29 0.73
N ILE A 100 -6.29 -6.12 -0.14
CA ILE A 100 -6.93 -7.25 -0.84
C ILE A 100 -5.93 -7.98 -1.75
N VAL A 101 -5.06 -7.24 -2.44
CA VAL A 101 -4.00 -7.82 -3.27
C VAL A 101 -3.07 -8.68 -2.41
N HIS A 102 -2.68 -8.23 -1.23
CA HIS A 102 -1.87 -9.02 -0.31
C HIS A 102 -2.58 -10.26 0.21
N LEU A 103 -3.86 -10.18 0.56
CA LEU A 103 -4.66 -11.36 0.91
C LEU A 103 -4.69 -12.39 -0.24
N ALA A 104 -4.86 -11.91 -1.48
CA ALA A 104 -4.83 -12.77 -2.65
C ALA A 104 -3.45 -13.41 -2.86
N GLN A 105 -2.36 -12.63 -2.73
CA GLN A 105 -0.99 -13.13 -2.78
C GLN A 105 -0.75 -14.20 -1.72
N TRP A 106 -1.20 -13.98 -0.49
CA TRP A 106 -1.08 -14.94 0.61
C TRP A 106 -1.86 -16.22 0.33
N ALA A 107 -3.12 -16.12 -0.11
CA ALA A 107 -3.97 -17.26 -0.43
C ALA A 107 -3.40 -18.11 -1.59
N ILE A 108 -2.78 -17.47 -2.58
CA ILE A 108 -2.13 -18.15 -3.71
C ILE A 108 -0.79 -18.76 -3.27
N TYR A 109 0.00 -18.05 -2.48
CA TYR A 109 1.31 -18.50 -2.02
C TYR A 109 1.20 -19.64 -1.00
N ARG A 110 0.16 -19.62 -0.16
CA ARG A 110 -0.16 -20.58 0.90
C ARG A 110 0.92 -20.73 1.98
N LYS A 111 1.72 -19.69 2.15
CA LYS A 111 2.73 -19.55 3.20
C LYS A 111 2.74 -18.10 3.66
N TYR A 112 3.40 -17.84 4.77
CA TYR A 112 3.66 -16.47 5.21
C TYR A 112 4.26 -15.64 4.07
N ILE A 113 3.72 -14.43 3.89
CA ILE A 113 4.32 -13.36 3.11
C ILE A 113 4.48 -12.16 4.05
N PRO A 114 5.53 -11.33 3.89
CA PRO A 114 5.59 -10.02 4.51
C PRO A 114 4.27 -9.30 4.27
N VAL A 115 3.76 -8.62 5.30
CA VAL A 115 2.49 -7.88 5.38
C VAL A 115 1.22 -8.64 5.76
N ILE A 116 1.22 -9.97 5.81
CA ILE A 116 -0.05 -10.69 6.02
C ILE A 116 -0.62 -10.49 7.43
N ILE A 117 0.25 -10.42 8.44
CA ILE A 117 -0.20 -10.27 9.83
C ILE A 117 -0.83 -8.89 9.98
N THR A 118 -0.14 -7.86 9.53
CA THR A 118 -0.65 -6.49 9.60
C THR A 118 -1.85 -6.28 8.70
N THR A 119 -1.92 -6.91 7.53
CA THR A 119 -3.12 -6.88 6.68
C THR A 119 -4.35 -7.34 7.46
N ILE A 120 -4.27 -8.48 8.15
CA ILE A 120 -5.38 -9.01 8.96
C ILE A 120 -5.74 -8.04 10.10
N LEU A 121 -4.73 -7.42 10.73
CA LEU A 121 -4.93 -6.46 11.82
C LEU A 121 -5.48 -5.11 11.37
N THR A 122 -5.21 -4.67 10.13
CA THR A 122 -5.68 -3.37 9.60
C THR A 122 -7.04 -3.46 8.91
N LEU A 123 -7.46 -4.65 8.44
CA LEU A 123 -8.79 -4.85 7.85
C LEU A 123 -9.97 -4.36 8.72
N PRO A 124 -10.00 -4.61 10.05
CA PRO A 124 -11.06 -4.07 10.93
C PRO A 124 -11.18 -2.55 10.86
N TYR A 125 -10.04 -1.84 10.78
CA TYR A 125 -10.05 -0.39 10.59
C TYR A 125 -10.67 -0.03 9.24
N CYS A 126 -10.31 -0.72 8.14
CA CYS A 126 -10.87 -0.43 6.83
C CYS A 126 -12.39 -0.65 6.78
N VAL A 127 -12.87 -1.77 7.30
CA VAL A 127 -14.31 -2.05 7.39
C VAL A 127 -15.02 -0.97 8.21
N TYR A 128 -14.48 -0.63 9.37
CA TYR A 128 -15.07 0.39 10.24
C TYR A 128 -15.10 1.77 9.59
N ALA A 129 -14.01 2.19 8.97
CA ALA A 129 -13.90 3.49 8.32
C ALA A 129 -14.87 3.63 7.14
N PHE A 130 -15.00 2.57 6.33
CA PHE A 130 -15.99 2.50 5.26
C PHE A 130 -17.42 2.64 5.79
N VAL A 131 -17.78 1.86 6.83
CA VAL A 131 -19.12 1.88 7.43
C VAL A 131 -19.45 3.26 8.02
N GLU A 132 -18.51 3.87 8.74
CA GLU A 132 -18.74 5.19 9.33
C GLU A 132 -18.88 6.28 8.27
N LEU A 133 -18.10 6.24 7.19
CA LEU A 133 -18.28 7.16 6.06
C LEU A 133 -19.65 6.93 5.38
N ALA A 134 -20.02 5.68 5.11
CA ALA A 134 -21.28 5.36 4.45
C ALA A 134 -22.52 5.83 5.22
N LYS A 135 -22.49 5.74 6.55
CA LYS A 135 -23.56 6.27 7.43
C LYS A 135 -23.77 7.78 7.29
N THR A 136 -22.74 8.54 6.91
CA THR A 136 -22.87 10.00 6.77
C THR A 136 -23.58 10.42 5.50
N SER A 137 -23.66 9.53 4.50
CA SER A 137 -24.20 9.82 3.17
C SER A 137 -23.57 11.05 2.47
N ILE A 138 -22.37 11.46 2.88
CA ILE A 138 -21.61 12.56 2.23
C ILE A 138 -21.29 12.21 0.77
N LEU A 139 -21.00 10.94 0.49
CA LEU A 139 -20.81 10.41 -0.85
C LEU A 139 -21.93 9.44 -1.16
N SER A 140 -22.57 9.61 -2.32
CA SER A 140 -23.51 8.62 -2.84
C SER A 140 -22.77 7.33 -3.24
N PRO A 141 -23.45 6.17 -3.33
CA PRO A 141 -22.83 4.93 -3.80
C PRO A 141 -22.16 5.06 -5.17
N LEU A 142 -22.74 5.85 -6.08
CA LEU A 142 -22.14 6.13 -7.39
C LEU A 142 -20.86 6.97 -7.25
N GLN A 143 -20.86 7.99 -6.40
CA GLN A 143 -19.65 8.78 -6.13
C GLN A 143 -18.56 7.93 -5.50
N MET A 144 -18.90 7.07 -4.53
CA MET A 144 -17.94 6.11 -3.97
C MET A 144 -17.35 5.22 -5.07
N PHE A 145 -18.19 4.62 -5.92
CA PHE A 145 -17.69 3.81 -7.03
C PHE A 145 -16.72 4.58 -7.94
N LEU A 146 -17.09 5.79 -8.37
CA LEU A 146 -16.26 6.62 -9.24
C LEU A 146 -14.94 7.04 -8.55
N TRP A 147 -14.98 7.45 -7.29
CA TRP A 147 -13.79 7.82 -6.53
C TRP A 147 -12.91 6.63 -6.17
N SER A 148 -13.47 5.43 -6.04
CA SER A 148 -12.68 4.19 -5.96
C SER A 148 -11.90 3.96 -7.25
N VAL A 149 -12.52 4.14 -8.42
CA VAL A 149 -11.81 4.01 -9.72
C VAL A 149 -10.68 5.04 -9.82
N VAL A 150 -10.95 6.29 -9.45
CA VAL A 150 -9.91 7.35 -9.40
C VAL A 150 -8.79 6.95 -8.44
N GLY A 151 -9.12 6.48 -7.24
CA GLY A 151 -8.16 6.03 -6.24
C GLY A 151 -7.24 4.90 -6.72
N ILE A 152 -7.81 3.93 -7.43
CA ILE A 152 -7.06 2.80 -8.01
C ILE A 152 -6.09 3.32 -9.09
N ILE A 153 -6.55 4.19 -10.00
CA ILE A 153 -5.70 4.77 -11.04
C ILE A 153 -4.54 5.54 -10.39
N LEU A 154 -4.82 6.38 -9.40
CA LEU A 154 -3.80 7.15 -8.69
C LEU A 154 -2.82 6.23 -7.95
N THR A 155 -3.29 5.15 -7.35
CA THR A 155 -2.43 4.16 -6.67
C THR A 155 -1.47 3.51 -7.66
N VAL A 156 -1.96 3.09 -8.84
CA VAL A 156 -1.09 2.52 -9.89
C VAL A 156 -0.03 3.52 -10.34
N LEU A 157 -0.42 4.78 -10.58
CA LEU A 157 0.52 5.84 -10.95
C LEU A 157 1.55 6.12 -9.84
N SER A 158 1.10 6.12 -8.58
CA SER A 158 1.94 6.29 -7.41
C SER A 158 2.98 5.18 -7.29
N LEU A 159 2.56 3.92 -7.43
CA LEU A 159 3.46 2.76 -7.42
C LEU A 159 4.51 2.84 -8.54
N LEU A 160 4.12 3.27 -9.76
CA LEU A 160 5.08 3.47 -10.85
C LEU A 160 6.12 4.56 -10.51
N SER A 161 5.67 5.66 -9.87
CA SER A 161 6.55 6.71 -9.36
C SER A 161 7.49 6.19 -8.26
N ALA A 162 6.96 5.45 -7.28
CA ALA A 162 7.74 4.85 -6.21
C ALA A 162 8.83 3.92 -6.76
N PHE A 163 8.49 3.00 -7.67
CA PHE A 163 9.48 2.12 -8.30
C PHE A 163 10.56 2.90 -9.08
N PHE A 164 10.20 4.00 -9.72
CA PHE A 164 11.17 4.86 -10.38
C PHE A 164 12.15 5.48 -9.36
N VAL A 165 11.65 6.04 -8.26
CA VAL A 165 12.48 6.62 -7.19
C VAL A 165 13.35 5.55 -6.53
N MET A 166 12.79 4.38 -6.23
CA MET A 166 13.51 3.23 -5.68
C MET A 166 14.66 2.78 -6.59
N SER A 167 14.41 2.68 -7.90
CA SER A 167 15.45 2.30 -8.86
C SER A 167 16.60 3.31 -8.90
N LYS A 168 16.29 4.61 -8.84
CA LYS A 168 17.31 5.67 -8.77
C LYS A 168 18.12 5.61 -7.48
N PHE A 169 17.45 5.37 -6.35
CA PHE A 169 18.12 5.24 -5.06
C PHE A 169 19.02 3.99 -5.01
N GLN A 170 18.55 2.85 -5.51
CA GLN A 170 19.36 1.63 -5.58
C GLN A 170 20.63 1.84 -6.42
N GLN A 171 20.51 2.49 -7.59
CA GLN A 171 21.68 2.82 -8.42
C GLN A 171 22.67 3.75 -7.72
N TRP A 172 22.18 4.66 -6.86
CA TRP A 172 23.04 5.51 -6.06
C TRP A 172 23.75 4.70 -4.96
N GLN A 173 23.02 3.78 -4.30
CA GLN A 173 23.56 2.91 -3.26
C GLN A 173 24.59 1.91 -3.82
N ASP A 174 24.41 1.39 -5.03
CA ASP A 174 25.37 0.46 -5.63
C ASP A 174 26.70 1.14 -6.03
N ARG A 175 26.73 2.48 -6.11
CA ARG A 175 27.90 3.27 -6.50
C ARG A 175 28.74 3.77 -5.32
N HIS A 176 28.24 3.68 -4.08
CA HIS A 176 28.86 4.25 -2.88
C HIS A 176 28.92 3.21 -1.77
#